data_AF-A0A2P7TL21-F1
#
_entry.id   AF-A0A2P7TL21-F1
#
_cell.length_a   1.000
_cell.length_b   1.000
_cell.length_c   1.000
_cell.angle_alpha   90.00
_cell.angle_beta   90.00
_cell.angle_gamma   90.00
#
_symmetry.space_group_name_H-M   'P 1'
#
loop_
_entity.id
_entity.type
_entity.pdbx_description
1 polymer ?
#
loop_
_entity_poly.entity_id
_entity_poly.type
_entity_poly.pdbx_seq_one_letter_code
_entity_poly.pdbx_strand_id
1 'polypeptide(L)'
;MFKYVLLSLTAIIFFSFCTSPKTSAEKEKKEYAQIMKTTTVTFIEYQNGKKQERPVSAQFADTIASIALYLVTMGEPLRLHLSDEQMNNLFLNATGFELLFEPPIVTNETSSTQYISKILFLTSGNHANSAQINDARFFFALSDNNQYIQSPYVADGEAGKVIQLQQLLLGE
;
A
#
# COMPACT_ATOMS: atom_id res chain seq x y z
N MET A 1 -1.18 27.92 73.40
CA MET A 1 -0.12 28.49 72.54
C MET A 1 -0.71 28.62 71.14
N PHE A 2 -1.16 29.82 70.78
CA PHE A 2 -1.76 30.12 69.48
C PHE A 2 -0.67 30.29 68.42
N LYS A 3 -0.78 29.62 67.27
CA LYS A 3 -0.24 30.08 65.98
C LYS A 3 -1.23 29.73 64.86
N TYR A 4 -1.97 30.75 64.44
CA TYR A 4 -2.23 31.17 63.05
C TYR A 4 -1.40 30.39 62.00
N VAL A 5 -1.83 30.01 60.80
CA VAL A 5 -2.73 30.55 59.75
C VAL A 5 -2.45 29.61 58.55
N LEU A 6 -3.35 29.18 57.66
CA LEU A 6 -4.09 29.92 56.65
C LEU A 6 -4.91 28.90 55.84
N LEU A 7 -6.07 29.33 55.36
CA LEU A 7 -6.86 28.67 54.32
C LEU A 7 -6.01 28.31 53.08
N SER A 8 -6.34 27.19 52.42
CA SER A 8 -6.72 27.27 51.01
C SER A 8 -7.58 26.07 50.60
N LEU A 9 -8.68 26.43 49.97
CA LEU A 9 -9.70 25.59 49.38
C LEU A 9 -9.40 25.57 47.87
N THR A 10 -9.01 24.43 47.31
CA THR A 10 -9.03 24.17 45.85
C THR A 10 -9.03 22.64 45.66
N ALA A 11 -10.16 22.02 45.34
CA ALA A 11 -10.82 21.99 44.03
C ALA A 11 -10.13 21.06 43.00
N ILE A 12 -10.84 19.96 42.74
CA ILE A 12 -11.07 19.35 41.41
C ILE A 12 -10.03 18.35 40.90
N ILE A 13 -10.38 17.07 41.12
CA ILE A 13 -10.44 15.97 40.14
C ILE A 13 -9.31 15.97 39.09
N PHE A 14 -8.23 15.23 39.39
CA PHE A 14 -7.38 14.69 38.34
C PHE A 14 -8.14 13.56 37.62
N PHE A 15 -8.86 13.90 36.56
CA PHE A 15 -9.06 12.96 35.47
C PHE A 15 -7.68 12.69 34.86
N SER A 16 -7.07 11.54 35.18
CA SER A 16 -6.07 10.94 34.31
C SER A 16 -6.74 10.61 32.99
N PHE A 17 -6.80 11.60 32.10
CA PHE A 17 -7.05 11.38 30.69
C PHE A 17 -5.88 10.53 30.15
N CYS A 18 -6.12 9.23 30.01
CA CYS A 18 -5.55 8.45 28.92
C CYS A 18 -6.01 9.08 27.61
N THR A 19 -5.27 10.06 27.11
CA THR A 19 -5.27 10.38 25.69
C THR A 19 -3.89 10.06 25.17
N SER A 20 -3.65 8.77 24.89
CA SER A 20 -2.80 8.44 23.75
C SER A 20 -3.26 9.33 22.60
N PRO A 21 -2.38 10.08 21.92
CA PRO A 21 -2.79 10.73 20.69
C PRO A 21 -3.19 9.60 19.76
N LYS A 22 -4.50 9.40 19.58
CA LYS A 22 -4.99 8.71 18.39
C LYS A 22 -4.53 9.60 17.26
N THR A 23 -3.49 9.18 16.55
CA THR A 23 -3.23 9.65 15.19
C THR A 23 -4.56 9.49 14.48
N SER A 24 -5.24 10.61 14.26
CA SER A 24 -6.58 10.58 13.71
C SER A 24 -6.44 9.94 12.34
N ALA A 25 -7.10 8.81 12.11
CA ALA A 25 -7.18 8.17 10.79
C ALA A 25 -7.60 9.17 9.69
N GLU A 26 -8.20 10.29 10.08
CA GLU A 26 -8.57 11.42 9.22
C GLU A 26 -7.38 12.30 8.76
N LYS A 27 -6.30 12.40 9.55
CA LYS A 27 -5.04 13.05 9.16
C LYS A 27 -4.27 12.19 8.15
N GLU A 28 -4.11 10.90 8.46
CA GLU A 28 -3.49 9.93 7.57
C GLU A 28 -4.20 9.94 6.20
N LYS A 29 -5.53 9.88 6.18
CA LYS A 29 -6.32 9.89 4.94
C LYS A 29 -6.15 11.17 4.08
N LYS A 30 -5.88 12.33 4.69
CA LYS A 30 -5.65 13.59 3.96
C LYS A 30 -4.24 13.69 3.39
N GLU A 31 -3.26 13.16 4.10
CA GLU A 31 -1.86 13.15 3.69
C GLU A 31 -1.63 12.20 2.50
N TYR A 32 -2.24 11.02 2.54
CA TYR A 32 -2.27 10.08 1.41
C TYR A 32 -2.91 10.67 0.14
N ALA A 33 -3.95 11.50 0.28
CA ALA A 33 -4.58 12.18 -0.85
C ALA A 33 -3.70 13.27 -1.47
N GLN A 34 -2.76 13.85 -0.71
CA GLN A 34 -1.86 14.91 -1.19
C GLN A 34 -0.65 14.36 -1.93
N ILE A 35 -0.10 13.21 -1.50
CA ILE A 35 1.03 12.50 -2.16
C ILE A 35 0.70 12.13 -3.62
N MET A 36 -0.59 11.97 -3.95
CA MET A 36 -1.04 11.46 -5.25
C MET A 36 -1.33 12.51 -6.30
N LYS A 37 -1.45 13.80 -5.93
CA LYS A 37 -1.71 14.87 -6.91
C LYS A 37 -0.57 15.08 -7.91
N THR A 38 0.61 14.49 -7.67
CA THR A 38 1.81 14.64 -8.50
C THR A 38 2.31 13.33 -9.11
N THR A 39 1.67 12.20 -8.80
CA THR A 39 2.16 10.86 -9.19
C THR A 39 1.41 10.33 -10.39
N THR A 40 2.13 10.13 -11.48
CA THR A 40 1.63 9.46 -12.69
C THR A 40 1.68 7.95 -12.48
N VAL A 41 0.63 7.25 -12.94
CA VAL A 41 0.56 5.79 -12.92
C VAL A 41 0.63 5.25 -14.34
N THR A 42 1.64 4.44 -14.63
CA THR A 42 1.75 3.69 -15.90
C THR A 42 1.34 2.26 -15.66
N PHE A 43 0.54 1.71 -16.58
CA PHE A 43 0.08 0.33 -16.53
C PHE A 43 0.89 -0.54 -17.49
N ILE A 44 1.30 -1.70 -17.01
CA ILE A 44 2.03 -2.70 -17.77
C ILE A 44 1.25 -4.01 -17.69
N GLU A 45 0.82 -4.53 -18.83
CA GLU A 45 0.18 -5.84 -18.93
C GLU A 45 1.24 -6.92 -19.17
N TYR A 46 1.10 -8.05 -18.49
CA TYR A 46 1.85 -9.26 -18.77
C TYR A 46 0.93 -10.33 -19.33
N GLN A 47 1.28 -10.89 -20.47
CA GLN A 47 0.59 -12.03 -21.08
C GLN A 47 1.60 -13.13 -21.39
N ASN A 48 1.59 -14.21 -20.60
CA ASN A 48 2.51 -15.34 -20.72
C ASN A 48 3.98 -14.89 -20.87
N GLY A 49 4.41 -14.03 -19.95
CA GLY A 49 5.76 -13.47 -19.86
C GLY A 49 6.08 -12.33 -20.82
N LYS A 50 5.16 -11.97 -21.73
CA LYS A 50 5.33 -10.82 -22.63
C LYS A 50 4.79 -9.56 -21.98
N LYS A 51 5.59 -8.48 -22.00
CA LYS A 51 5.26 -7.16 -21.46
C LYS A 51 4.62 -6.27 -22.53
N GLN A 52 3.52 -5.60 -22.21
CA GLN A 52 2.92 -4.54 -23.02
C GLN A 52 2.60 -3.33 -22.14
N GLU A 53 3.19 -2.17 -22.44
CA GLU A 53 2.85 -0.92 -21.75
C GLU A 53 1.55 -0.35 -22.33
N ARG A 54 0.67 0.12 -21.44
CA ARG A 54 -0.59 0.74 -21.81
C ARG A 54 -0.81 2.00 -20.95
N PRO A 55 -1.29 3.09 -21.56
CA PRO A 55 -1.65 4.27 -20.79
C PRO A 55 -2.84 3.94 -19.89
N VAL A 56 -2.80 4.43 -18.66
CA VAL A 56 -3.99 4.43 -17.79
C VAL A 56 -4.97 5.48 -18.32
N SER A 57 -6.25 5.12 -18.41
CA SER A 57 -7.30 6.08 -18.77
C SER A 57 -7.33 7.24 -17.77
N ALA A 58 -7.24 8.47 -18.27
CA ALA A 58 -7.25 9.68 -17.44
C ALA A 58 -8.50 9.77 -16.54
N GLN A 59 -9.62 9.19 -16.98
CA GLN A 59 -10.87 9.13 -16.19
C GLN A 59 -10.71 8.31 -14.90
N PHE A 60 -9.85 7.28 -14.91
CA PHE A 60 -9.71 6.33 -13.80
C PHE A 60 -8.39 6.48 -13.05
N ALA A 61 -7.47 7.32 -13.53
CA ALA A 61 -6.13 7.49 -12.97
C ALA A 61 -6.15 7.73 -11.45
N ASP A 62 -6.92 8.71 -10.98
CA ASP A 62 -7.02 9.02 -9.54
C ASP A 62 -7.56 7.83 -8.71
N THR A 63 -8.51 7.08 -9.27
CA THR A 63 -9.12 5.93 -8.59
C THR A 63 -8.14 4.76 -8.52
N ILE A 64 -7.47 4.44 -9.63
CA ILE A 64 -6.44 3.40 -9.70
C ILE A 64 -5.32 3.71 -8.72
N ALA A 65 -4.85 4.96 -8.74
CA ALA A 65 -3.78 5.42 -7.87
C ALA A 65 -4.21 5.31 -6.39
N SER A 66 -5.40 5.78 -6.04
CA SER A 66 -5.92 5.69 -4.67
C SER A 66 -6.06 4.25 -4.17
N ILE A 67 -6.51 3.32 -5.02
CA ILE A 67 -6.62 1.90 -4.65
C ILE A 67 -5.23 1.30 -4.46
N ALA A 68 -4.29 1.58 -5.36
CA ALA A 68 -2.92 1.08 -5.28
C ALA A 68 -2.21 1.55 -3.99
N LEU A 69 -2.35 2.82 -3.61
CA LEU A 69 -1.80 3.35 -2.37
C LEU A 69 -2.41 2.68 -1.14
N TYR A 70 -3.72 2.46 -1.16
CA TYR A 70 -4.38 1.74 -0.07
C TYR A 70 -3.79 0.33 0.09
N LEU A 71 -3.62 -0.41 -1.01
CA LEU A 71 -3.04 -1.76 -0.97
C LEU A 71 -1.59 -1.75 -0.49
N VAL A 72 -0.81 -0.73 -0.88
CA VAL A 72 0.55 -0.49 -0.39
C VAL A 72 0.60 -0.38 1.14
N THR A 73 -0.26 0.47 1.72
CA THR A 73 -0.32 0.67 3.17
C THR A 73 -0.72 -0.60 3.91
N MET A 74 -1.64 -1.39 3.35
CA MET A 74 -2.05 -2.66 3.95
C MET A 74 -1.01 -3.77 3.83
N GLY A 75 -0.19 -3.77 2.77
CA GLY A 75 0.82 -4.80 2.50
C GLY A 75 2.19 -4.57 3.17
N GLU A 76 2.51 -3.33 3.57
CA GLU A 76 3.69 -2.93 4.36
C GLU A 76 4.08 -3.93 5.47
N PRO A 77 3.19 -4.26 6.45
CA PRO A 77 3.57 -5.05 7.61
C PRO A 77 3.87 -6.53 7.33
N LEU A 78 3.59 -7.03 6.12
CA LEU A 78 3.65 -8.47 5.80
C LEU A 78 4.70 -8.84 4.74
N ARG A 79 5.58 -7.91 4.37
CA ARG A 79 6.57 -8.08 3.29
C ARG A 79 7.57 -9.23 3.51
N LEU A 80 7.76 -10.04 2.47
CA LEU A 80 8.73 -11.13 2.38
C LEU A 80 9.61 -10.95 1.15
N HIS A 81 10.94 -10.92 1.33
CA HIS A 81 11.88 -10.80 0.21
C HIS A 81 11.87 -12.04 -0.68
N LEU A 82 11.98 -11.83 -1.99
CA LEU A 82 12.23 -12.89 -2.94
C LEU A 82 13.73 -13.23 -3.01
N SER A 83 14.05 -14.51 -3.19
CA SER A 83 15.40 -14.94 -3.55
C SER A 83 15.76 -14.54 -4.98
N ASP A 84 17.05 -14.53 -5.32
CA ASP A 84 17.53 -14.22 -6.67
C ASP A 84 16.94 -15.16 -7.73
N GLU A 85 16.79 -16.45 -7.39
CA GLU A 85 16.14 -17.43 -8.27
C GLU A 85 14.67 -17.10 -8.50
N GLN A 86 13.94 -16.70 -7.45
CA GLN A 86 12.54 -16.28 -7.58
C GLN A 86 12.41 -14.99 -8.39
N MET A 87 13.31 -14.03 -8.18
CA MET A 87 13.39 -12.80 -8.98
C MET A 87 13.60 -13.09 -10.46
N ASN A 88 14.52 -13.98 -10.80
CA ASN A 88 14.83 -14.34 -12.20
C ASN A 88 13.67 -15.04 -12.91
N ASN A 89 12.87 -15.82 -12.17
CA ASN A 89 11.78 -16.61 -12.72
C ASN A 89 10.40 -15.92 -12.62
N LEU A 90 10.32 -14.74 -11.99
CA LEU A 90 9.08 -14.05 -11.67
C LEU A 90 8.19 -13.84 -12.90
N PHE A 91 8.79 -13.52 -14.05
CA PHE A 91 8.07 -13.18 -15.28
C PHE A 91 8.03 -14.28 -16.34
N LEU A 92 8.71 -15.42 -16.13
CA LEU A 92 9.06 -16.34 -17.22
C LEU A 92 7.83 -16.88 -18.00
N ASN A 93 6.69 -17.05 -17.33
CA ASN A 93 5.38 -17.39 -17.92
C ASN A 93 4.23 -16.61 -17.24
N ALA A 94 4.51 -15.41 -16.74
CA ALA A 94 3.56 -14.68 -15.92
C ALA A 94 2.45 -14.03 -16.74
N THR A 95 1.21 -14.08 -16.23
CA THR A 95 0.10 -13.25 -16.71
C THR A 95 -0.38 -12.39 -15.56
N GLY A 96 -0.72 -11.14 -15.83
CA GLY A 96 -1.14 -10.18 -14.82
C GLY A 96 -0.90 -8.75 -15.23
N PHE A 97 -0.73 -7.86 -14.24
CA PHE A 97 -0.48 -6.45 -14.48
C PHE A 97 0.46 -5.84 -13.45
N GLU A 98 1.16 -4.79 -13.86
CA GLU A 98 1.97 -3.93 -13.01
C GLU A 98 1.53 -2.48 -13.12
N LEU A 99 1.61 -1.77 -11.99
CA LEU A 99 1.47 -0.33 -11.89
C LEU A 99 2.82 0.26 -11.51
N LEU A 100 3.31 1.18 -12.33
CA LEU A 100 4.52 1.97 -12.08
C LEU A 100 4.12 3.36 -11.60
N PHE A 101 4.79 3.86 -10.55
CA PHE A 101 4.55 5.18 -9.95
C PHE A 101 5.70 6.14 -10.24
N GLU A 102 5.36 7.31 -10.77
CA GLU A 102 6.32 8.38 -11.05
C GLU A 102 5.80 9.74 -10.52
N PRO A 103 6.36 10.29 -9.43
CA PRO A 103 7.46 9.75 -8.62
C PRO A 103 7.05 8.54 -7.74
N PRO A 104 8.02 7.77 -7.20
CA PRO A 104 7.74 6.67 -6.27
C PRO A 104 6.90 7.07 -5.06
N ILE A 105 6.06 6.15 -4.59
CA ILE A 105 5.19 6.35 -3.43
C ILE A 105 6.00 6.16 -2.16
N VAL A 106 5.84 7.06 -1.19
CA VAL A 106 6.44 6.95 0.13
C VAL A 106 5.52 6.15 1.05
N THR A 107 6.04 5.08 1.65
CA THR A 107 5.35 4.38 2.73
C THR A 107 5.84 4.86 4.08
N ASN A 108 4.89 5.37 4.89
CA ASN A 108 4.96 5.80 6.29
C ASN A 108 6.32 6.31 6.85
N GLU A 109 6.30 7.51 7.45
CA GLU A 109 7.48 8.22 8.01
C GLU A 109 8.06 7.61 9.31
N THR A 110 8.10 6.28 9.46
CA THR A 110 8.94 5.64 10.48
C THR A 110 10.38 5.50 9.99
N SER A 111 11.31 5.21 10.91
CA SER A 111 12.79 5.37 10.81
C SER A 111 13.51 4.75 9.60
N SER A 112 12.81 4.09 8.69
CA SER A 112 13.30 3.68 7.37
C SER A 112 12.22 3.99 6.33
N THR A 113 12.20 5.22 5.83
CA THR A 113 11.34 5.63 4.72
C THR A 113 11.64 4.76 3.51
N GLN A 114 10.68 3.94 3.08
CA GLN A 114 10.79 3.13 1.88
C GLN A 114 9.97 3.77 0.76
N TYR A 115 10.54 3.73 -0.44
CA TYR A 115 9.93 4.28 -1.65
C TYR A 115 9.53 3.11 -2.54
N ILE A 116 8.26 3.03 -2.92
CA ILE A 116 7.74 1.99 -3.80
C ILE A 116 7.64 2.56 -5.20
N SER A 117 8.37 1.95 -6.13
CA SER A 117 8.29 2.29 -7.55
C SER A 117 7.18 1.54 -8.26
N LYS A 118 6.87 0.30 -7.84
CA LYS A 118 5.93 -0.57 -8.58
C LYS A 118 5.09 -1.46 -7.69
N ILE A 119 3.92 -1.84 -8.21
CA ILE A 119 3.12 -2.97 -7.71
C ILE A 119 2.85 -3.94 -8.85
N LEU A 120 3.09 -5.22 -8.64
CA LEU A 120 2.84 -6.30 -9.58
C LEU A 120 1.79 -7.27 -9.03
N PHE A 121 0.78 -7.56 -9.85
CA PHE A 121 -0.27 -8.53 -9.60
C PHE A 121 -0.18 -9.64 -10.64
N LEU A 122 -0.03 -10.89 -10.20
CA LEU A 122 0.07 -12.05 -11.08
C LEU A 122 -1.18 -12.92 -10.96
N THR A 123 -1.88 -13.11 -12.08
CA THR A 123 -3.07 -13.97 -12.19
C THR A 123 -2.74 -15.37 -12.70
N SER A 124 -1.60 -15.54 -13.39
CA SER A 124 -1.05 -16.84 -13.78
C SER A 124 0.48 -16.84 -13.80
N GLY A 125 1.08 -18.02 -13.77
CA GLY A 125 2.52 -18.25 -13.70
C GLY A 125 2.96 -18.88 -12.38
N ASN A 126 4.26 -19.15 -12.25
CA ASN A 126 4.84 -19.91 -11.13
C ASN A 126 4.63 -19.26 -9.75
N HIS A 127 4.45 -17.93 -9.74
CA HIS A 127 4.30 -17.13 -8.53
C HIS A 127 2.90 -16.49 -8.41
N ALA A 128 1.98 -16.84 -9.30
CA ALA A 128 0.59 -16.39 -9.23
C ALA A 128 -0.21 -17.22 -8.22
N ASN A 129 -1.23 -16.61 -7.60
CA ASN A 129 -2.19 -17.31 -6.77
C ASN A 129 -3.58 -17.22 -7.41
N SER A 130 -4.25 -18.34 -7.68
CA SER A 130 -5.60 -18.41 -8.26
C SER A 130 -6.35 -19.63 -7.70
N ALA A 131 -7.69 -19.72 -7.67
CA ALA A 131 -8.70 -19.16 -8.54
C ALA A 131 -9.69 -18.21 -7.82
N GLN A 132 -9.88 -17.02 -8.39
CA GLN A 132 -10.87 -15.96 -8.02
C GLN A 132 -10.71 -15.26 -6.65
N ILE A 133 -9.59 -15.51 -5.98
CA ILE A 133 -8.94 -14.74 -4.90
C ILE A 133 -9.51 -14.95 -3.49
N ASN A 134 -8.94 -15.91 -2.77
CA ASN A 134 -8.67 -15.76 -1.33
C ASN A 134 -7.16 -16.00 -1.14
N ASP A 135 -6.46 -14.95 -0.74
CA ASP A 135 -4.98 -14.81 -0.58
C ASP A 135 -4.14 -14.44 -1.83
N ALA A 136 -4.64 -13.62 -2.77
CA ALA A 136 -3.83 -13.14 -3.89
C ALA A 136 -2.64 -12.29 -3.41
N ARG A 137 -1.45 -12.91 -3.42
CA ARG A 137 -0.16 -12.25 -3.18
C ARG A 137 0.07 -11.24 -4.28
N PHE A 138 0.59 -10.08 -3.92
CA PHE A 138 1.07 -9.08 -4.85
C PHE A 138 2.50 -8.69 -4.48
N PHE A 139 3.24 -8.13 -5.42
CA PHE A 139 4.64 -7.81 -5.23
C PHE A 139 4.82 -6.30 -5.24
N PHE A 140 5.69 -5.79 -4.37
CA PHE A 140 6.15 -4.41 -4.39
C PHE A 140 7.57 -4.36 -4.92
N ALA A 141 7.90 -3.39 -5.77
CA ALA A 141 9.30 -3.07 -6.04
C ALA A 141 9.71 -1.82 -5.26
N LEU A 142 10.81 -1.92 -4.52
CA LEU A 142 11.46 -0.75 -3.93
C LEU A 142 12.15 0.08 -5.02
N SER A 143 12.17 1.40 -4.87
CA SER A 143 12.75 2.30 -5.88
C SER A 143 14.27 2.28 -5.94
N ASP A 144 14.94 1.82 -4.90
CA ASP A 144 16.40 1.83 -4.77
C ASP A 144 17.07 0.71 -5.58
N ASN A 145 16.48 -0.48 -5.59
CA ASN A 145 17.07 -1.67 -6.20
C ASN A 145 16.10 -2.43 -7.13
N ASN A 146 14.84 -2.00 -7.27
CA ASN A 146 13.79 -2.69 -8.01
C ASN A 146 13.60 -4.16 -7.63
N GLN A 147 14.00 -4.56 -6.41
CA GLN A 147 13.76 -5.89 -5.90
C GLN A 147 12.27 -6.05 -5.64
N TYR A 148 11.64 -7.06 -6.25
CA TYR A 148 10.28 -7.42 -5.91
C TYR A 148 10.26 -8.12 -4.55
N ILE A 149 9.41 -7.61 -3.69
CA ILE A 149 9.13 -8.11 -2.37
C ILE A 149 7.71 -8.63 -2.41
N GLN A 150 7.53 -9.89 -2.09
CA GLN A 150 6.21 -10.49 -2.00
C GLN A 150 5.49 -9.92 -0.78
N SER A 151 4.32 -9.34 -0.99
CA SER A 151 3.38 -9.00 0.07
C SER A 151 2.24 -10.01 0.05
N PRO A 152 2.16 -10.91 1.04
CA PRO A 152 0.98 -11.72 1.21
C PRO A 152 -0.18 -10.80 1.59
N TYR A 153 -1.31 -11.02 0.92
CA TYR A 153 -2.54 -10.28 1.17
C TYR A 153 -3.01 -10.43 2.62
N VAL A 154 -3.57 -9.38 3.21
CA VAL A 154 -4.35 -9.52 4.45
C VAL A 154 -5.72 -10.10 4.06
N ALA A 155 -6.06 -11.27 4.61
CA ALA A 155 -7.23 -12.08 4.27
C ALA A 155 -8.55 -11.31 4.03
N ASP A 156 -9.33 -11.81 3.06
CA ASP A 156 -10.74 -11.57 2.67
C ASP A 156 -11.25 -10.13 2.46
N GLY A 157 -10.83 -9.14 3.26
CA GLY A 157 -11.44 -7.80 3.27
C GLY A 157 -11.14 -6.95 2.04
N GLU A 158 -9.98 -7.16 1.43
CA GLU A 158 -9.48 -6.23 0.42
C GLU A 158 -9.52 -6.80 -1.01
N ALA A 159 -9.83 -8.09 -1.22
CA ALA A 159 -9.69 -8.73 -2.55
C ALA A 159 -10.48 -8.00 -3.65
N GLY A 160 -11.63 -7.43 -3.27
CA GLY A 160 -12.45 -6.58 -4.14
C GLY A 160 -11.71 -5.37 -4.71
N LYS A 161 -10.68 -4.84 -4.04
CA LYS A 161 -9.85 -3.74 -4.56
C LYS A 161 -8.92 -4.17 -5.68
N VAL A 162 -8.38 -5.39 -5.62
CA VAL A 162 -7.57 -5.95 -6.71
C VAL A 162 -8.46 -6.24 -7.92
N ILE A 163 -9.66 -6.80 -7.69
CA ILE A 163 -10.66 -7.00 -8.74
C ILE A 163 -11.05 -5.65 -9.37
N GLN A 164 -11.26 -4.63 -8.55
CA GLN A 164 -11.58 -3.29 -9.03
C GLN A 164 -10.43 -2.70 -9.87
N LEU A 165 -9.17 -2.89 -9.48
CA LEU A 165 -8.03 -2.50 -10.32
C LEU A 165 -8.03 -3.24 -11.65
N GLN A 166 -8.23 -4.56 -11.63
CA GLN A 166 -8.29 -5.37 -12.85
C GLN A 166 -9.39 -4.87 -13.80
N GLN A 167 -10.59 -4.62 -13.28
CA GLN A 167 -11.72 -4.06 -14.03
C GLN A 167 -11.38 -2.71 -14.67
N LEU A 168 -10.79 -1.80 -13.89
CA LEU A 168 -10.45 -0.45 -14.36
C LEU A 168 -9.32 -0.43 -15.41
N LEU A 169 -8.42 -1.43 -15.38
CA LEU A 169 -7.23 -1.51 -16.23
C LEU A 169 -7.45 -2.37 -17.49
N LEU A 170 -8.18 -3.47 -17.36
CA LEU A 170 -8.37 -4.49 -18.40
C LEU A 170 -9.77 -4.47 -19.02
N GLY A 171 -10.76 -3.85 -18.38
CA GLY A 171 -12.13 -3.74 -18.89
C GLY A 171 -12.94 -5.05 -18.88
N GLU A 172 -12.54 -6.02 -18.05
CA GLU A 172 -13.25 -7.30 -17.81
C GLU A 172 -14.18 -7.22 -16.60
#